data_AF-A0A6G7YA02-F1
#
_entry.id   AF-A0A6G7YA02-F1
#
_cell.length_a   1.000
_cell.length_b   1.000
_cell.length_c   1.000
_cell.angle_alpha   90.00
_cell.angle_beta   90.00
_cell.angle_gamma   90.00
#
_symmetry.space_group_name_H-M   'P 1'
#
loop_
_entity.id
_entity.type
_entity.pdbx_description
1 polymer ?
#
loop_
_entity_poly.entity_id
_entity_poly.type
_entity_poly.pdbx_seq_one_letter_code
_entity_poly.pdbx_strand_id
1 'polypeptide(L)' 'MEGLNSDLNLNGDVSPRVTPIVGEWGPVGVPTTRDKRRQWRLTILAVIAVAIAVTAFGYYAYLQLRGY' A
#
# COMPACT_ATOMS: atom_id res chain seq x y z
N MET A 1 3.53 16.84 30.18
CA MET A 1 3.43 17.23 28.77
C MET A 1 4.47 18.32 28.57
N GLU A 2 5.55 17.99 27.87
CA GLU A 2 6.77 18.79 27.84
C GLU A 2 7.11 19.04 26.36
N GLY A 3 7.11 20.33 26.00
CA GLY A 3 7.75 20.96 24.84
C GLY A 3 7.69 20.29 23.47
N LEU A 4 6.70 20.68 22.64
CA LEU A 4 6.84 20.68 21.18
C LEU A 4 7.69 21.86 20.65
N ASN A 5 8.27 22.66 21.55
CA ASN A 5 9.13 23.78 21.21
C ASN A 5 10.41 23.64 22.03
N SER A 6 11.39 22.91 21.50
CA SER A 6 12.76 23.01 21.97
C SER A 6 13.24 24.45 21.73
N ASP A 7 13.94 25.06 22.68
CA ASP A 7 14.62 26.36 22.51
C ASP A 7 15.61 26.31 21.34
N LEU A 8 15.11 26.53 20.13
CA LEU A 8 15.87 26.45 18.90
C LEU A 8 16.57 27.80 18.69
N ASN A 9 17.86 27.84 18.99
CA ASN A 9 18.69 29.00 18.69
C ASN A 9 18.89 29.13 17.17
N LEU A 10 18.09 29.99 16.52
CA LEU A 10 18.15 30.25 15.07
C LEU A 10 19.38 31.07 14.63
N ASN A 11 20.17 31.58 15.58
CA ASN A 11 21.33 32.44 15.33
C ASN A 11 22.64 31.84 15.86
N GLY A 12 22.62 30.61 16.38
CA GLY A 12 23.82 29.89 16.83
C GLY A 12 24.63 29.39 15.64
N ASP A 13 25.91 29.10 15.87
CA ASP A 13 26.77 28.47 14.86
C ASP A 13 26.11 27.15 14.43
N VAL A 14 25.64 27.12 13.19
CA VAL A 14 24.77 26.06 12.70
C VAL A 14 25.53 24.74 12.78
N SER A 15 25.02 23.76 13.55
CA SER A 15 25.49 22.38 13.47
C SER A 15 25.59 22.01 11.98
N PRO A 16 26.70 21.41 11.51
CA PRO A 16 26.90 21.10 10.10
C PRO A 16 25.63 20.49 9.57
N ARG A 17 24.93 21.21 8.69
CA ARG A 17 23.74 20.70 8.04
C ARG A 17 24.22 19.46 7.31
N VAL A 18 23.95 18.29 7.85
CA VAL A 18 23.98 17.06 7.08
C VAL A 18 22.90 17.28 6.03
N THR A 19 23.29 17.86 4.90
CA THR A 19 22.48 17.86 3.70
C THR A 19 22.60 16.44 3.19
N PRO A 20 21.56 15.61 3.38
CA PRO A 20 21.63 14.27 2.86
C PRO A 20 21.83 14.32 1.36
N ILE A 21 22.59 13.36 0.86
CA ILE A 21 22.68 13.15 -0.58
C ILE A 21 21.26 12.83 -1.07
N VAL A 22 20.89 13.36 -2.23
CA VAL A 22 19.59 13.07 -2.85
C VAL A 22 19.41 11.55 -2.92
N GLY A 23 18.46 11.01 -2.15
CA GLY A 23 18.19 9.57 -2.05
C GLY A 23 18.60 8.90 -0.72
N GLU A 24 19.35 9.56 0.16
CA GLU A 24 19.80 9.00 1.45
C GLU A 24 18.64 8.74 2.43
N TRP A 25 17.60 9.59 2.41
CA TRP A 25 16.34 9.39 3.15
C TRP A 25 15.24 8.83 2.26
N GLY A 26 15.61 8.29 1.10
CA GLY A 26 14.66 7.63 0.20
C GLY A 26 13.93 6.51 0.93
N PRO A 27 12.65 6.27 0.62
CA PRO A 27 11.83 5.34 1.38
C PRO A 27 12.36 3.90 1.21
N VAL A 28 13.10 3.42 2.22
CA VAL A 28 13.61 2.05 2.25
C VAL A 28 12.46 1.11 2.59
N GLY A 29 12.22 0.11 1.74
CA GLY A 29 11.16 -0.88 1.95
C GLY A 29 9.75 -0.43 1.58
N VAL A 30 9.58 0.75 0.98
CA VAL A 30 8.26 1.17 0.46
C VAL A 30 8.11 0.70 -0.99
N PRO A 31 6.97 0.09 -1.36
CA PRO A 31 6.72 -0.35 -2.72
C PRO A 31 6.86 0.81 -3.72
N THR A 32 7.46 0.53 -4.87
CA THR A 32 7.51 1.50 -5.97
C THR A 32 6.10 1.80 -6.49
N THR A 33 5.92 2.92 -7.20
CA THR A 33 4.66 3.25 -7.87
C THR A 33 4.22 2.16 -8.86
N ARG A 34 5.18 1.49 -9.50
CA ARG A 34 4.95 0.35 -10.40
C ARG A 34 4.46 -0.88 -9.65
N ASP A 35 5.04 -1.18 -8.49
CA ASP A 35 4.63 -2.32 -7.66
C ASP A 35 3.22 -2.12 -7.13
N LYS A 36 2.90 -0.92 -6.63
CA LYS A 36 1.55 -0.57 -6.16
C LYS A 36 0.51 -0.71 -7.28
N ARG A 37 0.84 -0.28 -8.51
CA ARG A 37 -0.04 -0.47 -9.69
C ARG A 37 -0.22 -1.95 -10.05
N ARG A 38 0.84 -2.76 -9.95
CA ARG A 38 0.77 -4.21 -10.20
C ARG A 38 -0.10 -4.91 -9.16
N GLN A 39 0.12 -4.62 -7.88
CA GLN A 39 -0.67 -5.15 -6.77
C GLN A 39 -2.15 -4.84 -6.96
N TRP A 40 -2.50 -3.58 -7.26
CA TRP A 40 -3.90 -3.19 -7.45
C TRP A 40 -4.59 -3.99 -8.57
N ARG A 41 -3.94 -4.15 -9.72
CA ARG A 41 -4.48 -4.95 -10.84
C ARG A 41 -4.64 -6.42 -10.46
N LEU A 42 -3.64 -7.02 -9.80
CA LEU A 42 -3.70 -8.41 -9.38
C LEU A 42 -4.82 -8.64 -8.36
N THR A 43 -4.99 -7.73 -7.41
CA THR A 43 -6.08 -7.80 -6.43
C THR A 43 -7.44 -7.73 -7.11
N ILE A 44 -7.64 -6.80 -8.05
CA ILE A 44 -8.91 -6.71 -8.80
C ILE A 44 -9.20 -8.00 -9.56
N LEU A 45 -8.20 -8.52 -10.29
CA LEU A 45 -8.35 -9.76 -11.05
C LEU A 45 -8.67 -10.95 -10.14
N ALA A 46 -8.02 -11.05 -8.98
CA ALA A 46 -8.28 -12.09 -8.01
C ALA A 46 -9.72 -12.01 -7.46
N VAL A 47 -10.19 -10.81 -7.11
CA VAL A 47 -11.57 -10.61 -6.63
C VAL A 47 -12.60 -11.00 -7.69
N ILE A 48 -12.38 -10.60 -8.96
CA ILE A 48 -13.26 -10.97 -10.07
C ILE A 48 -13.27 -12.48 -10.27
N ALA A 49 -12.10 -13.14 -10.25
CA ALA A 49 -11.99 -14.58 -10.41
C ALA A 49 -12.76 -15.34 -9.31
N VAL A 50 -12.63 -14.90 -8.05
CA VAL A 50 -13.36 -15.49 -6.92
C VAL A 50 -14.86 -15.28 -7.07
N ALA A 51 -15.32 -14.08 -7.45
CA ALA A 51 -16.74 -13.80 -7.65
C ALA A 51 -17.36 -14.68 -8.75
N ILE A 52 -16.64 -14.87 -9.87
CA ILE A 52 -17.06 -15.77 -10.95
C ILE A 52 -17.15 -17.20 -10.42
N ALA A 53 -16.13 -17.68 -9.69
CA ALA A 53 -16.10 -19.03 -9.17
C ALA A 53 -17.27 -19.32 -8.21
N VAL A 54 -17.53 -18.43 -7.25
CA VAL A 54 -18.64 -18.56 -6.30
C VAL A 54 -20.00 -18.54 -7.03
N THR A 55 -20.17 -17.64 -8.00
CA THR A 55 -21.41 -17.53 -8.75
C THR A 55 -21.65 -18.77 -9.63
N ALA A 56 -20.63 -19.23 -10.33
CA ALA A 56 -20.72 -20.44 -11.16
C ALA A 56 -21.01 -21.68 -10.32
N PHE A 57 -20.34 -21.80 -9.17
CA PHE A 57 -20.60 -22.89 -8.22
C PHE A 57 -22.04 -22.86 -7.69
N GLY A 58 -22.52 -21.68 -7.26
CA GLY A 58 -23.89 -21.51 -6.81
C GLY A 58 -24.92 -21.84 -7.90
N TYR A 59 -24.66 -21.43 -9.14
CA TYR A 59 -25.51 -21.75 -10.29
C TYR A 59 -25.51 -23.26 -10.59
N TYR A 60 -24.35 -23.91 -10.54
CA TYR A 60 -24.24 -25.35 -10.70
C TYR A 60 -25.06 -26.08 -9.62
N ALA A 61 -24.91 -25.71 -8.35
CA ALA A 61 -25.68 -26.28 -7.25
C ALA A 61 -27.20 -26.06 -7.43
N TYR A 62 -27.60 -24.87 -7.90
CA TYR A 62 -28.99 -24.56 -8.20
C TYR A 62 -29.56 -25.49 -9.30
N LEU A 63 -28.80 -25.76 -10.37
CA LEU A 63 -29.23 -26.68 -11.42
C LEU A 63 -29.44 -28.10 -10.89
N GLN A 64 -28.51 -28.59 -10.07
CA GLN A 64 -28.62 -29.91 -9.44
C GLN A 64 -29.85 -30.00 -8.52
N LEU A 65 -30.10 -28.96 -7.73
CA LEU A 65 -31.28 -28.90 -6.85
C LEU A 65 -32.60 -28.79 -7.63
N ARG A 66 -32.59 -28.13 -8.78
CA ARG A 66 -33.76 -27.99 -9.65
C ARG A 66 -34.11 -29.28 -10.41
N GLY A 67 -33.25 -30.31 -10.35
CA GLY A 67 -33.49 -31.60 -10.98
C GLY A 67 -33.08 -31.69 -12.45
N TYR A 68 -32.04 -30.93 -12.86
CA TYR A 68 -31.30 -31.15 -14.10
C TYR A 68 -30.06 -32.02 -13.87
#